data_AF-A0A7Y5J4A6-F1
#
_entry.id   AF-A0A7Y5J4A6-F1
#
_cell.length_a   1.000
_cell.length_b   1.000
_cell.length_c   1.000
_cell.angle_alpha   90.00
_cell.angle_beta   90.00
_cell.angle_gamma   90.00
#
_symmetry.space_group_name_H-M   'P 1'
#
loop_
_entity.id
_entity.type
_entity.pdbx_description
1 polymer ?
#
loop_
_entity_poly.entity_id
_entity_poly.type
_entity_poly.pdbx_seq_one_letter_code
_entity_poly.pdbx_strand_id
1 'polypeptide(L)'
;MTQLQQKLTLYGLTMIAVGSSIGSGIFLTPGEIAKTVQHPGLVLVVWIIGGIIALTGALTFAELGGLFPKSGGVYVFLKEAYGARAGFLYGWVTLLVINTGALAALGMALAAKQKGENRQVVAIIGDGAMSAGMAFEALNNAGV
;
A
#
# COMPACT_ATOMS: atom_id res chain seq x y z
N MET A 1 -26.51 14.05 -13.57
CA MET A 1 -25.25 13.47 -13.05
C MET A 1 -24.92 14.21 -11.77
N THR A 2 -24.94 13.54 -10.63
CA THR A 2 -24.63 14.14 -9.33
C THR A 2 -23.14 14.46 -9.30
N GLN A 3 -22.77 15.74 -9.44
CA GLN A 3 -21.41 16.22 -9.21
C GLN A 3 -21.06 15.98 -7.75
N LEU A 4 -19.99 15.21 -7.49
CA LEU A 4 -19.50 14.97 -6.13
C LEU A 4 -19.04 16.30 -5.53
N GLN A 5 -19.51 16.63 -4.32
CA GLN A 5 -19.04 17.83 -3.64
C GLN A 5 -17.60 17.60 -3.15
N GLN A 6 -16.65 18.34 -3.71
CA GLN A 6 -15.24 18.32 -3.37
C GLN A 6 -15.01 18.96 -1.98
N LYS A 7 -15.28 18.18 -0.92
CA LYS A 7 -15.19 18.62 0.48
C LYS A 7 -13.94 18.15 1.22
N LEU A 8 -13.07 17.40 0.55
CA LEU A 8 -11.83 16.91 1.14
C LEU A 8 -10.79 18.03 1.14
N THR A 9 -10.38 18.44 2.34
CA THR A 9 -9.32 19.44 2.53
C THR A 9 -7.95 18.76 2.43
N LEU A 10 -6.90 19.54 2.13
CA LEU A 10 -5.51 19.07 2.15
C LEU A 10 -5.19 18.32 3.44
N TYR A 11 -5.62 18.86 4.59
CA TYR A 11 -5.43 18.20 5.88
C TYR A 11 -6.13 16.83 5.94
N GLY A 12 -7.39 16.75 5.52
CA GLY A 12 -8.13 15.48 5.49
C GLY A 12 -7.46 14.44 4.59
N LEU A 13 -6.96 14.86 3.43
CA LEU A 13 -6.29 13.99 2.48
C LEU A 13 -4.92 13.50 2.98
N THR A 14 -4.14 14.39 3.60
CA THR A 14 -2.88 13.99 4.26
C THR A 14 -3.15 12.99 5.39
N MET A 15 -4.19 13.19 6.20
CA MET A 15 -4.52 12.25 7.28
C MET A 15 -5.00 10.89 6.73
N ILE A 16 -5.71 10.86 5.60
CA ILE A 16 -6.07 9.62 4.90
C ILE A 16 -4.81 8.91 4.37
N ALA A 17 -3.88 9.65 3.76
CA ALA A 17 -2.62 9.10 3.27
C ALA A 17 -1.77 8.52 4.42
N VAL A 18 -1.66 9.23 5.55
CA VAL A 18 -0.96 8.74 6.75
C VAL A 18 -1.65 7.50 7.31
N GLY A 19 -2.98 7.53 7.49
CA GLY A 19 -3.74 6.42 8.04
C GLY A 19 -3.72 5.16 7.17
N SER A 20 -3.68 5.31 5.85
CA SER A 20 -3.56 4.19 4.91
C SER A 20 -2.13 3.65 4.79
N SER A 21 -1.12 4.47 5.08
CA SER A 21 0.28 4.05 5.06
C SER A 21 0.68 3.27 6.33
N ILE A 22 0.11 3.61 7.49
CA ILE A 22 0.41 2.95 8.77
C ILE A 22 -0.41 1.66 8.91
N GLY A 23 0.24 0.52 8.69
CA GLY A 23 -0.34 -0.82 8.89
C GLY A 23 0.18 -1.55 10.13
N SER A 24 -0.24 -2.81 10.29
CA SER A 24 0.20 -3.69 11.39
C SER A 24 1.67 -4.13 11.28
N GLY A 25 2.35 -3.85 10.17
CA GLY A 25 3.76 -4.20 9.96
C GLY A 25 4.69 -3.65 11.03
N ILE A 26 4.35 -2.50 11.66
CA ILE A 26 5.13 -1.92 12.74
C ILE A 26 5.31 -2.84 13.95
N PHE A 27 4.40 -3.80 14.17
CA PHE A 27 4.48 -4.73 15.30
C PHE A 27 5.36 -5.95 15.03
N LEU A 28 5.63 -6.27 13.76
CA LEU A 28 6.43 -7.45 13.36
C LEU A 28 7.81 -7.06 12.82
N THR A 29 7.86 -6.09 11.91
CA THR A 29 9.05 -5.74 11.14
C THR A 29 10.24 -5.31 11.99
N PRO A 30 10.10 -4.48 13.04
CA PRO A 30 11.23 -4.12 13.90
C PRO A 30 11.86 -5.34 14.59
N GLY A 31 11.05 -6.31 15.00
CA GLY A 31 11.52 -7.55 15.63
C GLY A 31 12.36 -8.40 14.68
N GLU A 32 11.92 -8.54 13.42
CA GLU A 32 12.67 -9.28 12.40
C GLU A 32 13.98 -8.58 12.00
N ILE A 33 13.97 -7.26 11.87
CA ILE A 33 15.19 -6.48 11.60
C ILE A 33 16.17 -6.60 12.79
N ALA A 34 15.67 -6.50 14.03
CA ALA A 34 16.49 -6.61 15.22
C ALA A 34 17.15 -7.99 15.36
N LYS A 35 16.46 -9.08 15.01
CA LYS A 35 17.04 -10.45 14.99
C LYS A 35 18.20 -10.57 13.99
N THR A 36 18.09 -9.88 12.86
CA THR A 36 19.05 -9.98 11.75
C THR A 36 20.28 -9.10 11.97
N VAL A 37 20.06 -7.84 12.38
CA VAL A 37 21.11 -6.82 12.45
C VAL A 37 21.74 -6.75 13.85
N GLN A 38 21.01 -7.16 14.90
CA GLN A 38 21.46 -7.29 16.29
C GLN A 38 22.11 -6.04 16.92
N HIS A 39 22.02 -4.87 16.26
CA HIS A 39 22.54 -3.59 16.74
C HIS A 39 21.45 -2.50 16.67
N PRO A 40 21.02 -1.91 17.80
CA PRO A 40 19.90 -0.97 17.85
C PRO A 40 20.05 0.25 16.91
N GLY A 41 21.26 0.82 16.81
CA GLY A 41 21.51 1.96 15.93
C GLY A 41 21.39 1.61 14.45
N LEU A 42 21.72 0.38 14.05
CA LEU A 42 21.63 -0.04 12.65
C LEU A 42 20.17 -0.36 12.27
N VAL A 43 19.36 -0.84 13.22
CA VAL A 43 17.91 -1.01 13.01
C VAL A 43 17.26 0.32 12.62
N LEU A 44 17.61 1.42 13.31
CA LEU A 44 17.10 2.75 12.97
C LEU A 44 17.56 3.23 11.59
N VAL A 45 18.81 2.97 11.22
CA VAL A 45 19.33 3.31 9.89
C VAL A 45 18.58 2.57 8.78
N VAL A 46 18.32 1.26 8.96
CA VAL A 46 17.51 0.47 8.01
C VAL A 46 16.11 1.06 7.85
N TRP A 47 15.48 1.48 8.95
CA TRP A 47 14.17 2.14 8.92
C TRP A 47 14.20 3.47 8.16
N ILE A 48 15.23 4.30 8.39
CA ILE A 48 15.39 5.57 7.67
C ILE A 48 15.56 5.32 6.17
N ILE A 49 16.41 4.37 5.78
CA ILE A 49 16.62 4.02 4.37
C ILE A 49 15.32 3.50 3.75
N GLY A 50 14.60 2.62 4.43
CA GLY A 50 13.29 2.13 3.99
C GLY A 50 12.28 3.25 3.80
N GLY A 51 12.26 4.24 4.71
CA GLY A 51 11.43 5.43 4.62
C GLY A 51 11.76 6.31 3.41
N ILE A 52 13.05 6.51 3.10
CA ILE A 52 13.48 7.26 1.92
C ILE A 52 13.04 6.55 0.64
N ILE A 53 13.25 5.23 0.55
CA ILE A 53 12.80 4.44 -0.61
C ILE A 53 11.28 4.53 -0.78
N ALA A 54 10.51 4.38 0.31
CA ALA A 54 9.06 4.52 0.27
C ALA A 54 8.61 5.91 -0.18
N LEU A 55 9.28 6.97 0.30
CA LEU A 55 8.99 8.35 -0.10
C LEU A 55 9.21 8.57 -1.60
N THR A 56 10.31 8.04 -2.15
CA THR A 56 10.57 8.15 -3.60
C THR A 56 9.47 7.49 -4.42
N GLY A 57 9.00 6.30 -4.03
CA GLY A 57 7.89 5.63 -4.70
C GLY A 57 6.57 6.42 -4.59
N ALA A 58 6.27 6.98 -3.40
CA ALA A 58 5.09 7.79 -3.20
C ALA A 58 5.06 9.04 -4.10
N LEU A 59 6.20 9.72 -4.25
CA LEU A 59 6.31 10.88 -5.14
C LEU A 59 6.11 10.49 -6.61
N THR A 60 6.69 9.37 -7.07
CA THR A 60 6.44 8.85 -8.43
C THR A 60 4.97 8.55 -8.68
N PHE A 61 4.28 7.93 -7.72
CA PHE A 61 2.85 7.69 -7.84
C PHE A 61 2.01 8.97 -7.77
N ALA A 62 2.45 9.98 -7.01
CA ALA A 62 1.79 11.29 -6.99
C ALA A 62 1.88 11.99 -8.34
N GLU A 63 3.04 11.97 -9.00
CA GLU A 63 3.20 12.51 -10.36
C GLU A 63 2.35 11.77 -11.39
N LEU A 64 2.36 10.43 -11.37
CA LEU A 64 1.51 9.63 -12.25
C LEU A 64 0.01 9.86 -11.98
N GLY A 65 -0.37 9.99 -10.71
CA GLY A 65 -1.73 10.32 -10.30
C GLY A 65 -2.17 11.66 -10.85
N GLY A 66 -1.29 12.68 -10.82
CA GLY A 66 -1.52 14.00 -11.44
C GLY A 66 -1.65 13.94 -12.96
N LEU A 67 -0.80 13.16 -13.64
CA LEU A 67 -0.81 13.01 -15.10
C LEU A 67 -2.03 12.26 -15.63
N PHE A 68 -2.57 11.31 -14.86
CA PHE A 68 -3.72 10.50 -15.26
C PHE A 68 -4.88 10.65 -14.25
N PRO A 69 -5.68 11.74 -14.31
CA PRO A 69 -6.87 11.96 -13.48
C PRO A 69 -8.03 11.05 -13.91
N LYS A 70 -7.83 9.74 -13.85
CA LYS A 70 -8.82 8.71 -14.15
C LYS A 70 -8.89 7.80 -12.93
N SER A 71 -10.08 7.37 -12.56
CA SER A 71 -10.25 6.38 -11.49
C SER A 71 -9.76 5.00 -11.95
N GLY A 72 -8.80 4.44 -11.21
CA GLY A 72 -8.31 3.07 -11.39
C GLY A 72 -6.83 2.84 -11.04
N GLY A 73 -6.09 3.85 -10.59
CA GLY A 73 -4.74 3.73 -10.05
C GLY A 73 -3.75 3.02 -10.95
N VAL A 74 -3.01 2.07 -10.37
CA VAL A 74 -1.95 1.32 -11.08
C VAL A 74 -2.46 0.59 -12.33
N TYR A 75 -3.74 0.18 -12.34
CA TYR A 75 -4.34 -0.39 -13.54
C TYR A 75 -4.35 0.60 -14.72
N VAL A 76 -4.68 1.87 -14.47
CA VAL A 76 -4.70 2.92 -15.49
C VAL A 76 -3.28 3.17 -15.99
N PHE A 77 -2.30 3.27 -15.08
CA PHE A 77 -0.90 3.51 -15.45
C PHE A 77 -0.36 2.40 -16.35
N LEU A 78 -0.60 1.14 -15.99
CA LEU A 78 -0.16 -0.02 -16.78
C LEU A 78 -0.90 -0.11 -18.12
N LYS A 79 -2.20 0.19 -18.14
CA LYS A 79 -3.00 0.19 -19.36
C LYS A 79 -2.53 1.27 -20.33
N GLU A 80 -2.19 2.46 -19.84
CA GLU A 80 -1.74 3.57 -20.69
C GLU A 80 -0.31 3.34 -21.18
N ALA A 81 0.59 2.80 -20.33
CA ALA A 81 1.98 2.55 -20.72
C ALA A 81 2.18 1.32 -21.62
N TYR A 82 1.45 0.22 -21.38
CA TYR A 82 1.69 -1.08 -22.03
C TYR A 82 0.46 -1.65 -22.77
N GLY A 83 -0.65 -0.92 -22.78
CA GLY A 83 -1.88 -1.30 -23.46
C GLY A 83 -2.83 -2.18 -22.65
N ALA A 84 -3.97 -2.50 -23.25
CA ALA A 84 -5.09 -3.17 -22.57
C ALA A 84 -4.78 -4.55 -22.00
N ARG A 85 -3.87 -5.32 -22.62
CA ARG A 85 -3.47 -6.65 -22.14
C ARG A 85 -2.74 -6.58 -20.81
N ALA A 86 -1.82 -5.63 -20.65
CA ALA A 86 -1.09 -5.42 -19.40
C ALA A 86 -2.01 -4.96 -18.27
N GLY A 87 -2.93 -4.04 -18.56
CA GLY A 87 -3.98 -3.65 -17.61
C GLY A 87 -4.84 -4.85 -17.18
N PHE A 88 -5.31 -5.67 -18.14
CA PHE A 88 -6.10 -6.85 -17.83
C PHE A 88 -5.35 -7.85 -16.95
N LEU A 89 -4.08 -8.15 -17.29
CA LEU A 89 -3.23 -9.04 -16.49
C LEU A 89 -3.02 -8.52 -15.08
N TYR A 90 -2.82 -7.21 -14.92
CA TYR A 90 -2.72 -6.59 -13.60
C TYR A 90 -4.01 -6.78 -12.81
N GLY A 91 -5.17 -6.43 -13.39
CA GLY A 91 -6.47 -6.62 -12.73
C GLY A 91 -6.72 -8.09 -12.35
N TRP A 92 -6.35 -9.03 -13.22
CA TRP A 92 -6.44 -10.48 -12.97
C TRP A 92 -5.58 -10.91 -11.78
N VAL A 93 -4.31 -10.49 -11.73
CA VAL A 93 -3.38 -10.81 -10.64
C VAL A 93 -3.85 -10.18 -9.33
N THR A 94 -4.27 -8.91 -9.35
CA THR A 94 -4.77 -8.22 -8.18
C THR A 94 -5.99 -8.93 -7.58
N LEU A 95 -6.93 -9.34 -8.43
CA LEU A 95 -8.17 -9.99 -7.97
C LEU A 95 -7.94 -11.42 -7.50
N LEU A 96 -7.22 -12.24 -8.27
CA LEU A 96 -7.13 -13.69 -8.02
C LEU A 96 -5.92 -14.13 -7.20
N VAL A 97 -4.89 -13.30 -7.08
CA VAL A 97 -3.66 -13.66 -6.37
C VAL A 97 -3.44 -12.75 -5.16
N ILE A 98 -3.46 -11.43 -5.36
CA ILE A 98 -3.08 -10.49 -4.29
C ILE A 98 -4.17 -10.43 -3.22
N ASN A 99 -5.40 -10.03 -3.59
CA ASN A 99 -6.47 -9.82 -2.63
C ASN A 99 -6.94 -11.13 -1.97
N THR A 100 -7.10 -12.19 -2.76
CA THR A 100 -7.43 -13.53 -2.28
C THR A 100 -6.33 -14.12 -1.40
N GLY A 101 -5.05 -13.98 -1.80
CA GLY A 101 -3.91 -14.45 -1.01
C GLY A 101 -3.81 -13.74 0.34
N ALA A 102 -4.03 -12.42 0.37
CA ALA A 102 -4.05 -11.64 1.60
C ALA A 102 -5.18 -12.09 2.54
N LEU A 103 -6.41 -12.25 2.04
CA LEU A 103 -7.54 -12.73 2.84
C LEU A 103 -7.34 -14.17 3.34
N ALA A 104 -6.78 -15.05 2.50
CA ALA A 104 -6.46 -16.43 2.89
C ALA A 104 -5.39 -16.47 4.00
N ALA A 105 -4.34 -15.65 3.89
CA ALA A 105 -3.31 -15.55 4.92
C ALA A 105 -3.88 -15.05 6.26
N LEU A 106 -4.77 -14.05 6.23
CA LEU A 106 -5.47 -13.57 7.42
C LEU A 106 -6.37 -14.66 8.03
N GLY A 107 -7.13 -15.39 7.21
CA GLY A 107 -7.95 -16.52 7.65
C GLY A 107 -7.12 -17.62 8.32
N MET A 108 -5.99 -17.99 7.72
CA MET A 108 -5.06 -18.97 8.31
C MET A 108 -4.44 -18.47 9.62
N ALA A 109 -4.06 -17.19 9.70
CA ALA A 109 -3.52 -16.61 10.93
C ALA A 109 -4.55 -16.64 12.08
N LEU A 110 -5.82 -16.30 11.80
CA LEU A 110 -6.91 -16.37 12.77
C LEU A 110 -7.19 -17.82 13.21
N ALA A 111 -7.25 -18.75 12.26
CA ALA A 111 -7.46 -20.17 12.56
C ALA A 111 -6.31 -20.75 13.42
N ALA A 112 -5.06 -20.43 13.09
CA ALA A 112 -3.89 -20.85 13.88
C ALA A 112 -3.95 -20.29 15.31
N LYS A 113 -4.32 -19.01 15.46
CA LYS A 113 -4.51 -18.36 16.77
C LYS A 113 -5.61 -19.04 17.60
N GLN A 114 -6.77 -19.36 17.01
CA GLN A 114 -7.86 -20.06 17.70
C GLN A 114 -7.45 -21.47 18.16
N LYS A 115 -6.61 -22.15 17.38
CA LYS A 115 -6.13 -23.50 17.69
C LYS A 115 -4.97 -23.51 18.71
N GLY A 116 -4.50 -22.35 19.16
CA GLY A 116 -3.35 -22.22 20.07
C GLY A 116 -2.02 -22.63 19.42
N GLU A 117 -1.96 -22.73 18.09
CA GLU A 117 -0.74 -23.08 17.38
C GLU A 117 0.14 -21.82 17.21
N ASN A 118 1.37 -21.87 17.73
CA ASN A 118 2.30 -20.75 17.66
C ASN A 118 3.02 -20.74 16.29
N ARG A 119 2.27 -20.47 15.22
CA ARG A 119 2.81 -20.36 13.86
C ARG A 119 3.22 -18.92 13.56
N GLN A 120 4.45 -18.72 13.12
CA GLN A 120 4.87 -17.44 12.55
C GLN A 120 4.27 -17.30 11.15
N VAL A 121 3.04 -16.79 11.07
CA VAL A 121 2.43 -16.41 9.80
C VAL A 121 2.98 -15.04 9.43
N VAL A 122 3.92 -15.00 8.48
CA VAL A 122 4.42 -13.76 7.88
C VAL A 122 3.31 -13.19 7.02
N ALA A 123 2.54 -12.25 7.57
CA ALA A 123 1.62 -11.46 6.77
C ALA A 123 2.46 -10.44 5.99
N ILE A 124 2.64 -10.68 4.69
CA ILE A 124 3.19 -9.69 3.76
C ILE A 124 2.11 -8.60 3.59
N ILE A 125 2.09 -7.63 4.49
CA ILE A 125 1.23 -6.45 4.39
C ILE A 125 2.10 -5.32 3.85
N GLY A 126 2.35 -5.39 2.54
CA GLY A 126 3.14 -4.43 1.77
C GLY A 126 2.29 -3.48 0.92
N ASP A 127 1.02 -3.27 1.28
CA ASP A 127 0.10 -2.40 0.51
C ASP A 127 0.29 -0.90 0.82
N GLY A 128 1.11 -0.53 1.81
CA GLY A 128 1.26 0.86 2.23
C GLY A 128 1.70 1.82 1.11
N ALA A 129 2.57 1.37 0.20
CA ALA A 129 3.03 2.20 -0.93
C ALA A 129 1.97 2.36 -2.03
N MET A 130 1.17 1.32 -2.30
CA MET A 130 0.04 1.39 -3.25
C MET A 130 -1.11 2.21 -2.69
N SER A 131 -1.40 2.04 -1.39
CA SER A 131 -2.43 2.77 -0.65
C SER A 131 -2.15 4.27 -0.58
N ALA A 132 -0.88 4.67 -0.37
CA ALA A 132 -0.47 6.07 -0.47
C ALA A 132 -0.67 6.64 -1.88
N GLY A 133 -0.31 5.88 -2.93
CA GLY A 133 -0.53 6.28 -4.33
C GLY A 133 -2.03 6.44 -4.69
N MET A 134 -2.90 5.57 -4.18
CA MET A 134 -4.35 5.68 -4.33
C MET A 134 -4.94 6.87 -3.56
N ALA A 135 -4.36 7.25 -2.41
CA ALA A 135 -4.73 8.46 -1.70
C ALA A 135 -4.35 9.74 -2.49
N PHE A 136 -3.20 9.74 -3.19
CA PHE A 136 -2.80 10.83 -4.10
C PHE A 136 -3.64 10.90 -5.39
N GLU A 137 -4.11 9.76 -5.90
CA GLU A 137 -5.08 9.71 -6.99
C GLU A 137 -6.46 10.23 -6.54
N ALA A 138 -6.88 9.87 -5.32
CA ALA A 138 -8.10 10.39 -4.72
C ALA A 138 -8.02 11.91 -4.50
N LEU A 139 -6.83 12.43 -4.12
CA LEU A 139 -6.50 13.86 -4.10
C LEU A 139 -6.74 14.52 -5.47
N ASN A 140 -6.16 13.97 -6.53
CA ASN A 140 -6.26 14.55 -7.88
C ASN A 140 -7.70 14.52 -8.42
N ASN A 141 -8.44 13.43 -8.20
CA ASN A 141 -9.82 13.29 -8.65
C ASN A 141 -10.84 14.00 -7.73
N ALA A 142 -10.48 14.32 -6.49
CA ALA A 142 -11.27 15.15 -5.58
C ALA A 142 -11.11 16.66 -5.84
N GLY A 143 -10.33 17.07 -6.84
CA GLY A 143 -10.16 18.45 -7.30
C GLY A 143 -9.67 19.42 -6.24
N VAL A 144 -8.57 19.06 -5.59
CA VAL A 144 -7.71 20.02 -4.89
C VAL A 144 -6.59 20.46 -5.82
#